data_AF-A0A954R0M3-F1
#
_entry.id   AF-A0A954R0M3-F1
#
_cell.length_a   1.000
_cell.length_b   1.000
_cell.length_c   1.000
_cell.angle_alpha   90.00
_cell.angle_beta   90.00
_cell.angle_gamma   90.00
#
_symmetry.space_group_name_H-M   'P 1'
#
loop_
_entity.id
_entity.type
_entity.pdbx_description
1 polymer ?
#
loop_
_entity_poly.entity_id
_entity_poly.type
_entity_poly.pdbx_seq_one_letter_code
_entity_poly.pdbx_strand_id
1 'polypeptide(L)' 'MTCEELLKALNDYVDGVQLTEICEEFSQHLAGCSPCQVVVDNIRQTISLYQSGKTYSMPLGFQEKLHHSLKSRWEEKFGA' A
#
# COMPACT_ATOMS: atom_id res chain seq x y z
N MET A 1 2.25 -7.22 23.91
CA MET A 1 2.20 -7.99 22.64
C MET A 1 3.56 -8.47 22.12
N THR A 2 3.55 -9.60 21.42
CA THR A 2 4.61 -10.14 20.54
C THR A 2 4.57 -9.50 19.15
N CYS A 3 5.61 -9.72 18.33
CA CYS A 3 5.62 -9.23 16.94
C CYS A 3 4.49 -9.82 16.09
N GLU A 4 4.13 -11.10 16.29
CA GLU A 4 3.04 -11.74 15.53
C GLU A 4 1.67 -11.14 15.89
N GLU A 5 1.45 -10.85 17.16
CA GLU A 5 0.23 -10.19 17.63
C GLU A 5 0.13 -8.76 17.07
N LEU A 6 1.25 -8.03 17.06
CA LEU A 6 1.33 -6.70 16.45
C LEU A 6 0.97 -6.74 14.96
N LEU A 7 1.56 -7.68 14.21
CA LEU A 7 1.32 -7.82 12.77
C LEU A 7 -0.14 -8.19 12.46
N LYS A 8 -0.78 -9.01 13.31
CA LYS A 8 -2.20 -9.35 13.16
C LYS A 8 -3.12 -8.15 13.39
N ALA A 9 -2.81 -7.33 14.38
CA ALA A 9 -3.57 -6.11 14.70
C ALA A 9 -3.24 -4.92 13.77
N LEU A 10 -2.28 -5.07 12.87
CA LEU A 10 -1.76 -3.98 12.04
C LEU A 10 -2.77 -3.47 11.01
N ASN A 11 -3.57 -4.36 10.41
CA ASN A 11 -4.61 -3.96 9.46
C ASN A 11 -5.66 -3.09 10.15
N ASP A 12 -6.15 -3.54 11.32
CA ASP A 12 -7.14 -2.80 12.10
C ASP A 12 -6.61 -1.41 12.52
N TYR A 13 -5.32 -1.34 12.89
CA TYR A 13 -4.62 -0.10 13.21
C TYR A 13 -4.53 0.87 12.01
N VAL A 14 -4.18 0.33 10.84
CA VAL A 14 -4.04 1.08 9.58
C VAL A 14 -5.39 1.60 9.07
N ASP A 15 -6.44 0.80 9.21
CA ASP A 15 -7.80 1.12 8.75
C ASP A 15 -8.52 2.13 9.66
N GLY A 16 -7.86 2.60 10.74
CA GLY A 16 -8.38 3.65 11.61
C GLY A 16 -9.54 3.20 12.51
N VAL A 17 -9.71 1.88 12.67
CA VAL A 17 -10.67 1.32 13.64
C VAL A 17 -10.09 1.62 15.02
N GLN A 18 -10.58 2.70 15.64
CA GLN A 18 -10.09 3.22 16.91
C GLN A 18 -10.09 2.11 17.98
N LEU A 19 -8.90 1.59 18.28
CA LEU A 19 -8.65 0.68 19.38
C LEU A 19 -7.82 1.43 20.41
N THR A 20 -8.49 2.28 21.18
CA THR A 20 -7.89 3.12 22.23
C THR A 20 -7.09 2.30 23.25
N GLU A 21 -7.48 1.04 23.50
CA GLU A 21 -6.74 0.11 24.38
C GLU A 21 -5.57 -0.59 23.68
N ILE A 22 -5.64 -0.85 22.37
CA ILE A 22 -4.52 -1.48 21.63
C ILE A 22 -3.37 -0.47 21.45
N CYS A 23 -3.67 0.83 21.33
CA CYS A 23 -2.68 1.87 21.07
C CYS A 23 -1.53 1.94 22.09
N GLU A 24 -1.76 1.67 23.38
CA GLU A 24 -0.69 1.73 24.39
C GLU A 24 0.30 0.57 24.26
N GLU A 25 -0.18 -0.68 24.23
CA GLU A 25 0.71 -1.83 24.04
C GLU A 25 1.40 -1.79 22.68
N PHE A 26 0.72 -1.31 21.65
CA PHE A 26 1.28 -1.16 20.30
C PHE A 26 2.42 -0.14 20.30
N SER A 27 2.21 1.01 20.96
CA SER A 27 3.23 2.05 21.09
C SER A 27 4.43 1.58 21.92
N GLN A 28 4.21 0.84 23.00
CA GLN A 28 5.28 0.26 23.81
C GLN A 28 6.11 -0.76 23.03
N HIS A 29 5.46 -1.65 22.28
CA HIS A 29 6.17 -2.63 21.44
C HIS A 29 6.98 -1.92 20.35
N LEU A 30 6.38 -0.96 19.66
CA LEU A 30 7.07 -0.18 18.63
C LEU A 30 8.27 0.58 19.21
N ALA A 31 8.19 1.14 20.43
CA ALA A 31 9.32 1.81 21.05
C ALA A 31 10.53 0.88 21.28
N GLY A 32 10.29 -0.41 21.52
CA GLY A 32 11.34 -1.40 21.82
C GLY A 32 11.76 -2.31 20.66
N CYS A 33 11.07 -2.27 19.51
CA CYS A 33 11.23 -3.26 18.44
C CYS A 33 11.48 -2.62 17.07
N SER A 34 12.76 -2.47 16.72
CA SER A 34 13.20 -1.92 15.42
C SER A 34 12.59 -2.66 14.20
N PRO A 35 12.48 -4.00 14.16
CA PRO A 35 11.83 -4.69 13.04
C PRO A 35 10.37 -4.24 12.83
N CYS A 36 9.60 -4.12 13.91
CA CYS A 36 8.20 -3.72 13.81
C CYS A 36 8.05 -2.24 13.44
N GLN A 37 8.95 -1.36 13.88
CA GLN A 37 9.00 0.03 13.41
C GLN A 37 9.13 0.10 11.89
N VAL A 38 10.11 -0.63 11.32
CA VAL A 38 10.34 -0.65 9.87
C VAL A 38 9.11 -1.12 9.10
N VAL A 39 8.42 -2.16 9.59
CA VAL A 39 7.20 -2.67 8.94
C VAL A 39 6.08 -1.61 8.95
N VAL A 40 5.80 -1.01 10.11
CA VAL A 40 4.76 0.01 10.27
C VAL A 40 5.06 1.24 9.41
N ASP A 41 6.31 1.70 9.38
CA ASP A 41 6.73 2.85 8.59
C ASP A 41 6.57 2.60 7.09
N ASN A 42 6.97 1.41 6.60
CA ASN A 42 6.78 1.04 5.19
C ASN A 42 5.29 1.04 4.80
N ILE A 43 4.42 0.54 5.67
CA ILE A 43 2.98 0.49 5.39
C ILE A 43 2.39 1.89 5.37
N ARG A 44 2.71 2.75 6.36
CA ARG A 44 2.31 4.16 6.36
C ARG A 44 2.79 4.90 5.11
N GLN A 45 4.03 4.64 4.68
CA GLN A 45 4.58 5.23 3.48
C GLN A 45 3.84 4.73 2.23
N THR A 46 3.55 3.43 2.14
CA THR A 46 2.76 2.84 1.05
C THR A 46 1.38 3.49 0.98
N ILE A 47 0.67 3.60 2.11
CA ILE A 47 -0.63 4.27 2.19
C ILE A 47 -0.53 5.73 1.75
N SER A 48 0.48 6.47 2.21
CA SER A 48 0.73 7.85 1.80
C SER A 48 0.96 7.97 0.30
N LEU A 49 1.74 7.07 -0.31
CA LEU A 49 1.97 7.04 -1.75
C LEU A 49 0.65 6.84 -2.52
N TYR A 50 -0.24 5.95 -2.05
CA TYR A 50 -1.56 5.72 -2.64
C TYR A 50 -2.55 6.86 -2.40
N GLN A 51 -2.62 7.41 -1.17
CA GLN A 51 -3.56 8.46 -0.78
C GLN A 51 -3.19 9.84 -1.32
N SER A 52 -1.90 10.11 -1.58
CA SER A 52 -1.42 11.42 -2.02
C SER A 52 -1.91 11.86 -3.40
N GLY A 53 -2.67 11.00 -4.13
CA GLY A 53 -3.20 11.32 -5.46
C GLY A 53 -2.11 11.67 -6.48
N LYS A 54 -0.84 11.38 -6.16
CA LYS A 54 0.28 11.67 -7.04
C LYS A 54 0.20 10.74 -8.23
N THR A 55 -0.08 11.31 -9.39
CA THR A 55 0.03 10.59 -10.66
C THR A 55 1.49 10.26 -10.90
N TYR A 56 1.86 8.99 -10.76
CA TYR A 56 3.16 8.52 -11.20
C TYR A 56 3.15 8.43 -12.72
N SER A 57 4.20 8.95 -13.36
CA SER A 57 4.36 8.77 -14.79
C SER A 57 4.47 7.28 -15.09
N MET A 58 3.56 6.77 -15.89
CA MET A 58 3.61 5.39 -16.37
C MET A 58 4.94 5.16 -17.09
N PRO A 59 5.68 4.06 -16.80
CA PRO A 59 6.92 3.77 -17.50
C PRO A 59 6.67 3.74 -19.02
N LEU A 60 7.50 4.43 -19.81
CA LEU A 60 7.28 4.61 -21.25
C LEU A 60 7.08 3.27 -21.98
N GLY A 61 7.93 2.28 -21.71
CA GLY A 61 7.81 0.96 -22.34
C GLY A 61 6.53 0.19 -21.95
N PHE A 62 5.92 0.49 -20.81
CA PHE A 62 4.60 -0.06 -20.45
C PHE A 62 3.47 0.72 -21.15
N GLN A 63 3.57 2.05 -21.20
CA GLN A 63 2.61 2.90 -21.89
C GLN A 63 2.51 2.53 -23.39
N GLU A 64 3.64 2.35 -24.07
CA GLU A 64 3.68 1.95 -25.48
C GLU A 64 3.00 0.61 -25.72
N LYS A 65 3.31 -0.40 -24.89
CA LYS A 65 2.70 -1.74 -24.97
C LYS A 65 1.19 -1.69 -24.73
N LEU A 66 0.75 -0.90 -23.76
CA LEU A 66 -0.66 -0.71 -23.47
C LEU A 66 -1.39 -0.06 -24.64
N HIS A 67 -0.85 1.04 -25.16
CA HIS A 67 -1.42 1.74 -26.32
C HIS A 67 -1.50 0.84 -27.55
N HIS A 68 -0.43 0.09 -27.84
CA HIS A 68 -0.40 -0.87 -28.95
C HIS A 68 -1.45 -1.97 -28.78
N SER A 69 -1.53 -2.56 -27.58
CA SER A 69 -2.51 -3.61 -27.29
C SER A 69 -3.95 -3.10 -27.43
N LEU A 70 -4.25 -1.92 -26.89
CA LEU A 70 -5.57 -1.30 -27.02
C LEU A 70 -5.92 -1.01 -28.48
N LYS A 71 -4.98 -0.48 -29.24
CA LYS A 71 -5.16 -0.19 -30.67
C LYS A 71 -5.40 -1.47 -31.48
N SER A 72 -4.58 -2.51 -31.30
CA SER A 72 -4.76 -3.81 -31.96
C SER A 72 -6.14 -4.40 -31.69
N ARG A 73 -6.57 -4.40 -30.41
CA ARG A 73 -7.90 -4.90 -30.03
C ARG A 73 -9.04 -4.07 -30.59
N TRP A 74 -8.84 -2.76 -30.68
CA TRP A 74 -9.83 -1.87 -31.28
C TRP A 74 -9.93 -2.10 -32.79
N GLU A 75 -8.81 -2.26 -33.50
CA GLU A 75 -8.77 -2.57 -34.93
C GLU A 75 -9.38 -3.95 -35.23
N GLU A 76 -9.09 -4.97 -34.42
CA GLU A 76 -9.73 -6.30 -34.51
C GLU A 76 -11.25 -6.24 -34.37
N LYS A 77 -11.76 -5.31 -33.55
CA LYS A 77 -13.18 -5.23 -33.22
C LYS A 77 -13.96 -4.23 -34.08
N PHE A 78 -13.29 -3.20 -34.61
CA PHE A 78 -13.92 -2.04 -35.25
C PHE A 78 -13.19 -1.51 -36.50
N GLY A 79 -12.03 -2.05 -36.86
CA GLY A 79 -11.14 -1.51 -37.90
C GLY A 79 -11.50 -1.86 -39.34
N ALA A 80 -12.33 -2.89 -39.57
CA ALA A 80 -12.98 -3.25 -40.83
C ALA A 80 -14.13 -4.24 -40.55
#